data_AF-A0A166EXG6-F1
#
_entry.id   AF-A0A166EXG6-F1
#
_cell.length_a   1.000
_cell.length_b   1.000
_cell.length_c   1.000
_cell.angle_alpha   90.00
_cell.angle_beta   90.00
_cell.angle_gamma   90.00
#
_symmetry.space_group_name_H-M   'P 1'
#
loop_
_entity.id
_entity.type
_entity.pdbx_description
1 polymer ?
#
loop_
_entity_poly.entity_id
_entity_poly.type
_entity_poly.pdbx_seq_one_letter_code
_entity_poly.pdbx_strand_id
1 'polypeptide(L)'
;MIKISYDIELYRKQLNEILREDDVVVELGCHVGNTTEIIAKTVTKGKIIALDNSPEAISQMVKLTKKYSHLEFISGDVRLHDILAKVSKKINKCDVLSVDLGGGYHPDTTFKVYFIWASVLKPKHTLIRNRGLIDFVRTSQTEEIIESKEGWLESCGNEGIPPQIKEFELWSSSLKKITKK
;
A
#
# COMPACT_ATOMS: atom_id res chain seq x y z
N MET A 1 -9.31 5.31 -9.39
CA MET A 1 -10.23 4.19 -9.05
C MET A 1 -9.57 3.24 -8.06
N ILE A 2 -10.34 2.69 -7.12
CA ILE A 2 -9.89 1.69 -6.13
C ILE A 2 -10.36 0.29 -6.57
N LYS A 3 -9.46 -0.68 -6.62
CA LYS A 3 -9.77 -2.11 -6.84
C LYS A 3 -9.41 -2.92 -5.60
N ILE A 4 -10.26 -3.88 -5.23
CA ILE A 4 -10.00 -4.79 -4.11
C ILE A 4 -10.04 -6.23 -4.63
N SER A 5 -9.00 -7.01 -4.34
CA SER A 5 -8.93 -8.44 -4.66
C SER A 5 -8.30 -9.20 -3.48
N TYR A 6 -8.35 -10.53 -3.48
CA TYR A 6 -7.71 -11.34 -2.43
C TYR A 6 -6.76 -12.37 -3.04
N ASP A 7 -7.21 -13.02 -4.10
CA ASP A 7 -6.36 -13.91 -4.90
C ASP A 7 -5.16 -13.14 -5.45
N ILE A 8 -3.96 -13.72 -5.27
CA ILE A 8 -2.70 -13.06 -5.62
C ILE A 8 -2.50 -12.97 -7.12
N GLU A 9 -2.98 -13.95 -7.88
CA GLU A 9 -2.86 -13.96 -9.34
C GLU A 9 -3.81 -12.92 -9.96
N LEU A 10 -5.04 -12.82 -9.44
CA LEU A 10 -5.96 -11.75 -9.81
C LEU A 10 -5.40 -10.36 -9.44
N TYR A 11 -4.82 -10.21 -8.25
CA TYR A 11 -4.20 -8.96 -7.82
C TYR A 11 -3.08 -8.51 -8.78
N ARG A 12 -2.17 -9.42 -9.11
CA ARG A 12 -1.06 -9.17 -10.05
C ARG A 12 -1.55 -8.92 -11.48
N LYS A 13 -2.59 -9.63 -11.92
CA LYS A 13 -3.23 -9.35 -13.21
C LYS A 13 -3.80 -7.94 -13.25
N GLN A 14 -4.53 -7.53 -12.22
CA GLN A 14 -5.11 -6.19 -12.14
C GLN A 14 -4.04 -5.10 -12.07
N LEU A 15 -2.90 -5.35 -11.42
CA LEU A 15 -1.74 -4.44 -11.48
C LEU A 15 -1.26 -4.27 -12.92
N ASN A 16 -1.00 -5.37 -13.64
CA ASN A 16 -0.54 -5.33 -15.02
C ASN A 16 -1.51 -4.62 -15.98
N GLU A 17 -2.82 -4.69 -15.72
CA GLU A 17 -3.83 -3.99 -16.53
C GLU A 17 -3.78 -2.46 -16.40
N ILE A 18 -3.32 -1.94 -15.26
CA ILE A 18 -3.36 -0.50 -14.98
C ILE A 18 -1.99 0.18 -15.09
N LEU A 19 -0.91 -0.56 -14.86
CA LEU A 19 0.44 0.00 -14.81
C LEU A 19 0.89 0.54 -16.17
N ARG A 20 1.60 1.66 -16.13
CA ARG A 20 2.23 2.34 -17.27
C ARG A 20 3.73 2.49 -17.02
N GLU A 21 4.49 2.63 -18.10
CA GLU A 21 5.95 2.71 -18.03
C GLU A 21 6.45 3.88 -17.17
N ASP A 22 5.71 4.99 -17.14
CA ASP A 22 6.06 6.26 -16.49
C ASP A 22 5.35 6.50 -15.14
N ASP A 23 4.70 5.46 -14.60
CA ASP A 23 4.00 5.55 -13.32
C ASP A 23 4.96 5.75 -12.14
N VAL A 24 4.53 6.56 -11.18
CA VAL A 24 5.10 6.56 -9.83
C VAL A 24 4.28 5.63 -8.95
N VAL A 25 4.88 4.52 -8.55
CA VAL A 25 4.23 3.45 -7.79
C VAL A 25 4.75 3.43 -6.35
N VAL A 26 3.82 3.36 -5.40
CA VAL A 26 4.11 3.08 -4.00
C VAL A 26 3.52 1.73 -3.64
N GLU A 27 4.35 0.80 -3.20
CA GLU A 27 3.95 -0.56 -2.81
C GLU A 27 4.12 -0.76 -1.30
N LEU A 28 3.02 -1.04 -0.60
CA LEU A 28 2.97 -1.30 0.83
C LEU A 28 2.87 -2.80 1.08
N GLY A 29 3.91 -3.39 1.68
CA GLY A 29 3.99 -4.83 1.97
C GLY A 29 4.57 -5.63 0.82
N CYS A 30 5.78 -5.29 0.36
CA CYS A 30 6.39 -5.96 -0.79
C CYS A 30 6.94 -7.38 -0.50
N HIS A 31 7.08 -7.76 0.78
CA HIS A 31 7.70 -9.01 1.23
C HIS A 31 9.04 -9.23 0.50
N VAL A 32 9.30 -10.44 -0.01
CA VAL A 32 10.49 -10.79 -0.79
C VAL A 32 10.53 -10.24 -2.23
N GLY A 33 9.54 -9.43 -2.65
CA GLY A 33 9.60 -8.65 -3.89
C GLY A 33 9.03 -9.32 -5.15
N ASN A 34 8.26 -10.41 -5.03
CA ASN A 34 7.66 -11.07 -6.19
C ASN A 34 6.72 -10.14 -6.98
N THR A 35 5.88 -9.40 -6.27
CA THR A 35 4.99 -8.41 -6.90
C THR A 35 5.77 -7.18 -7.34
N THR A 36 6.73 -6.71 -6.55
CA THR A 36 7.66 -5.63 -6.93
C THR A 36 8.35 -5.91 -8.26
N GLU A 37 8.85 -7.13 -8.48
CA GLU A 37 9.53 -7.46 -9.73
C GLU A 37 8.59 -7.39 -10.94
N ILE A 38 7.31 -7.76 -10.77
CA ILE A 38 6.29 -7.61 -11.82
C ILE A 38 6.07 -6.13 -12.14
N ILE A 39 5.95 -5.29 -11.11
CA ILE A 39 5.82 -3.84 -11.26
C ILE A 39 7.07 -3.27 -11.96
N ALA A 40 8.27 -3.67 -11.54
CA ALA A 40 9.56 -3.18 -12.06
C ALA A 40 9.83 -3.54 -13.51
N LYS A 41 9.27 -4.66 -14.00
CA LYS A 41 9.33 -5.04 -15.41
C LYS A 41 8.45 -4.15 -16.30
N THR A 42 7.38 -3.59 -15.75
CA THR A 42 6.42 -2.75 -16.49
C THR A 42 6.78 -1.27 -16.41
N VAL A 43 7.02 -0.77 -15.19
CA VAL A 43 7.39 0.63 -14.94
C VAL A 43 8.88 0.77 -15.22
N THR A 44 9.28 1.25 -16.41
CA THR A 44 10.69 1.35 -16.82
C THR A 44 11.23 2.79 -16.88
N LYS A 45 10.32 3.78 -16.92
CA LYS A 45 10.62 5.22 -17.01
C LYS A 45 10.16 5.99 -15.76
N GLY A 46 9.28 5.38 -14.98
CA GLY A 46 8.75 5.93 -13.75
C GLY A 46 9.62 5.63 -12.53
N LYS A 47 8.99 5.53 -11.36
CA LYS A 47 9.67 5.29 -10.08
C LYS A 47 8.86 4.35 -9.22
N ILE A 48 9.52 3.43 -8.53
CA ILE A 48 8.87 2.50 -7.61
C ILE A 48 9.47 2.71 -6.23
N ILE A 49 8.61 2.88 -5.22
CA ILE A 49 9.00 2.85 -3.82
C ILE A 49 8.29 1.67 -3.16
N ALA A 50 9.05 0.61 -2.88
CA ALA A 50 8.54 -0.59 -2.22
C ALA A 50 8.89 -0.57 -0.73
N LEU A 51 7.92 -0.92 0.11
CA LEU A 51 8.04 -0.88 1.56
C LEU A 51 7.70 -2.23 2.19
N ASP A 52 8.53 -2.65 3.13
CA ASP A 52 8.26 -3.80 4.00
C ASP A 52 9.07 -3.67 5.29
N ASN A 53 8.65 -4.29 6.40
CA ASN A 53 9.37 -4.26 7.66
C ASN A 53 9.94 -5.63 8.08
N SER A 54 9.70 -6.67 7.28
CA SER A 54 10.13 -8.03 7.56
C SER A 54 11.63 -8.19 7.27
N PRO A 55 12.41 -8.84 8.16
CA PRO A 55 13.83 -9.09 7.95
C PRO A 55 14.14 -9.87 6.65
N GLU A 56 13.25 -10.79 6.27
CA GLU A 56 13.36 -11.62 5.08
C GLU A 56 13.27 -10.81 3.76
N ALA A 57 12.58 -9.67 3.76
CA ALA A 57 12.50 -8.78 2.61
C ALA A 57 13.86 -8.17 2.25
N ILE A 58 14.67 -7.81 3.25
CA ILE A 58 15.83 -6.92 3.09
C ILE A 58 16.81 -7.45 2.02
N SER A 59 17.26 -8.70 2.17
CA SER A 59 18.26 -9.27 1.26
C SER A 59 17.76 -9.40 -0.17
N GLN A 60 16.49 -9.77 -0.35
CA GLN A 60 15.90 -9.96 -1.69
C GLN A 60 15.63 -8.61 -2.37
N MET A 61 15.07 -7.65 -1.63
CA MET A 61 14.79 -6.32 -2.15
C MET A 61 16.07 -5.55 -2.51
N VAL A 62 17.16 -5.71 -1.74
CA VAL A 62 18.46 -5.14 -2.09
C VAL A 62 19.02 -5.73 -3.40
N LYS A 63 18.75 -7.00 -3.72
CA LYS A 63 19.13 -7.56 -5.02
C LYS A 63 18.27 -6.97 -6.14
N LEU A 64 16.98 -6.80 -5.91
CA LEU A 64 16.08 -6.19 -6.89
C LEU A 64 16.43 -4.73 -7.17
N THR A 65 16.81 -3.94 -6.16
CA THR A 65 17.20 -2.53 -6.37
C THR A 65 18.51 -2.40 -7.15
N LYS A 66 19.41 -3.39 -7.08
CA LYS A 66 20.60 -3.46 -7.95
C LYS A 66 20.24 -3.80 -9.41
N LYS A 67 19.15 -4.54 -9.61
CA LYS A 67 18.68 -4.96 -10.93
C LYS A 67 17.84 -3.87 -11.63
N TYR A 68 17.07 -3.11 -10.87
CA TYR A 68 16.16 -2.08 -11.38
C TYR A 68 16.49 -0.74 -10.73
N SER A 69 17.15 0.16 -11.47
CA SER A 69 17.65 1.45 -10.94
C SER A 69 16.54 2.43 -10.54
N HIS A 70 15.34 2.26 -11.09
CA HIS A 70 14.12 3.01 -10.77
C HIS A 70 13.36 2.48 -9.55
N LEU A 71 13.83 1.39 -8.93
CA LEU A 71 13.27 0.80 -7.73
C LEU A 71 14.05 1.23 -6.49
N GLU A 72 13.34 1.86 -5.55
CA GLU A 72 13.81 2.15 -4.20
C GLU A 72 13.11 1.21 -3.20
N PHE A 73 13.88 0.62 -2.29
CA PHE A 73 13.33 -0.15 -1.17
C PHE A 73 13.51 0.61 0.14
N ILE A 74 12.44 0.70 0.93
CA ILE A 74 12.45 1.28 2.27
C ILE A 74 12.04 0.20 3.27
N SER A 75 13.00 -0.25 4.08
CA SER A 75 12.71 -1.09 5.24
C SER A 75 12.01 -0.22 6.30
N GLY A 76 10.74 -0.48 6.58
CA GLY A 76 9.97 0.33 7.52
C GLY A 76 8.52 -0.13 7.68
N ASP A 77 7.97 0.11 8.87
CA ASP A 77 6.57 -0.20 9.15
C ASP A 77 5.66 0.89 8.56
N VAL A 78 4.84 0.49 7.58
CA VAL A 78 3.92 1.39 6.86
C VAL A 78 2.85 2.02 7.75
N ARG A 79 2.69 1.55 8.98
CA ARG A 79 1.79 2.14 9.99
C ARG A 79 2.40 3.39 10.65
N LEU A 80 3.70 3.61 10.51
CA LEU A 80 4.41 4.72 11.13
C LEU A 80 4.35 5.97 10.25
N HIS A 81 3.96 7.09 10.88
CA HIS A 81 3.90 8.41 10.25
C HIS A 81 5.21 8.80 9.55
N ASP A 82 6.36 8.55 10.18
CA ASP A 82 7.66 8.95 9.64
C ASP A 82 8.01 8.20 8.34
N ILE A 83 7.49 6.99 8.16
CA ILE A 83 7.65 6.23 6.92
C ILE A 83 6.86 6.89 5.80
N LEU A 84 5.60 7.26 6.04
CA LEU A 84 4.79 8.02 5.08
C LEU A 84 5.42 9.38 4.75
N ALA A 85 5.86 10.13 5.76
CA ALA A 85 6.52 11.42 5.57
C ALA A 85 7.83 11.30 4.78
N LYS A 86 8.57 10.21 4.95
CA LYS A 86 9.76 9.91 4.14
C LYS A 86 9.41 9.64 2.68
N VAL A 87 8.33 8.89 2.41
CA VAL A 87 7.88 8.61 1.04
C VAL A 87 7.32 9.86 0.36
N SER A 88 6.46 10.63 1.05
CA SER A 88 5.84 11.83 0.47
C SER A 88 6.87 12.90 0.05
N LYS A 89 8.00 13.00 0.77
CA LYS A 89 9.12 13.89 0.37
C LYS A 89 9.90 13.40 -0.86
N LYS A 90 9.75 12.13 -1.25
CA LYS A 90 10.51 11.49 -2.35
C LYS A 90 9.76 11.46 -3.68
N ILE A 91 8.49 11.82 -3.69
CA ILE A 91 7.61 11.78 -4.86
C ILE A 91 6.75 13.05 -4.90
N ASN A 92 6.46 13.53 -6.10
CA ASN A 92 5.58 14.68 -6.33
C ASN A 92 4.17 14.27 -6.80
N LYS A 93 4.00 13.01 -7.18
CA LYS A 93 2.74 12.37 -7.57
C LYS A 93 2.76 10.91 -7.14
N CYS A 94 1.58 10.31 -7.03
CA CYS A 94 1.42 8.87 -6.94
C CYS A 94 0.42 8.47 -8.04
N ASP A 95 0.84 7.63 -8.97
CA ASP A 95 -0.07 7.13 -10.01
C ASP A 95 -0.75 5.85 -9.52
N VAL A 96 0.01 4.96 -8.87
CA VAL A 96 -0.51 3.69 -8.33
C VAL A 96 -0.07 3.48 -6.88
N LEU A 97 -1.05 3.25 -6.01
CA LEU A 97 -0.84 2.74 -4.65
C LEU A 97 -1.20 1.25 -4.60
N SER A 98 -0.22 0.39 -4.36
CA SER A 98 -0.35 -1.06 -4.21
C SER A 98 -0.32 -1.40 -2.72
N VAL A 99 -1.38 -2.03 -2.19
CA VAL A 99 -1.51 -2.35 -0.76
C VAL A 99 -1.71 -3.86 -0.58
N ASP A 100 -0.66 -4.58 -0.15
CA ASP A 100 -0.68 -6.01 0.13
C ASP A 100 -0.13 -6.31 1.53
N LEU A 101 -0.97 -6.12 2.55
CA LEU A 101 -0.55 -6.28 3.95
C LEU A 101 -0.99 -7.64 4.51
N GLY A 102 -0.01 -8.41 5.00
CA GLY A 102 -0.22 -9.45 6.02
C GLY A 102 -1.30 -10.50 5.72
N GLY A 103 -1.40 -10.96 4.47
CA GLY A 103 -2.24 -12.10 4.10
C GLY A 103 -3.76 -11.83 4.03
N GLY A 104 -4.19 -10.55 4.04
CA GLY A 104 -5.58 -10.17 3.79
C GLY A 104 -6.58 -10.45 4.92
N TYR A 105 -6.09 -10.75 6.14
CA TYR A 105 -6.91 -11.16 7.29
C TYR A 105 -7.42 -10.00 8.16
N HIS A 106 -6.71 -8.87 8.21
CA HIS A 106 -7.07 -7.72 9.05
C HIS A 106 -7.59 -6.56 8.19
N PRO A 107 -8.90 -6.52 7.88
CA PRO A 107 -9.49 -5.48 7.02
C PRO A 107 -9.38 -4.09 7.64
N ASP A 108 -9.51 -3.98 8.96
CA ASP A 108 -9.38 -2.75 9.74
C ASP A 108 -8.01 -2.09 9.55
N THR A 109 -6.93 -2.87 9.73
CA THR A 109 -5.55 -2.39 9.60
C THR A 109 -5.25 -2.01 8.16
N THR A 110 -5.68 -2.84 7.21
CA THR A 110 -5.47 -2.58 5.79
C THR A 110 -6.18 -1.31 5.35
N PHE A 111 -7.46 -1.17 5.73
CA PHE A 111 -8.25 0.02 5.41
C PHE A 111 -7.64 1.27 6.03
N LYS A 112 -7.21 1.22 7.29
CA LYS A 112 -6.62 2.37 7.96
C LYS A 112 -5.32 2.82 7.29
N VAL A 113 -4.40 1.89 7.01
CA VAL A 113 -3.16 2.19 6.29
C VAL A 113 -3.48 2.77 4.92
N TYR A 114 -4.36 2.11 4.15
CA TYR A 114 -4.83 2.64 2.88
C TYR A 114 -5.36 4.08 3.02
N PHE A 115 -6.29 4.32 3.95
CA PHE A 115 -6.96 5.60 4.12
C PHE A 115 -5.96 6.74 4.36
N ILE A 116 -4.99 6.52 5.25
CA ILE A 116 -3.96 7.52 5.58
C ILE A 116 -3.00 7.75 4.40
N TRP A 117 -2.53 6.67 3.75
CA TRP A 117 -1.59 6.80 2.64
C TRP A 117 -2.27 7.45 1.43
N ALA A 118 -3.50 7.06 1.12
CA ALA A 118 -4.26 7.58 0.00
C ALA A 118 -4.70 9.04 0.22
N SER A 119 -5.00 9.45 1.47
CA SER A 119 -5.32 10.85 1.77
C SER A 119 -4.14 11.80 1.55
N VAL A 120 -2.91 11.32 1.78
CA VAL A 120 -1.69 12.11 1.60
C VAL A 120 -1.17 12.05 0.16
N LEU A 121 -1.12 10.86 -0.42
CA LEU A 121 -0.50 10.64 -1.74
C LEU A 121 -1.45 10.89 -2.91
N LYS A 122 -2.76 10.91 -2.65
CA LYS A 122 -3.84 11.12 -3.64
C LYS A 122 -3.60 10.32 -4.94
N PRO A 123 -3.47 8.99 -4.86
CA PRO A 123 -3.14 8.17 -6.03
C PRO A 123 -4.24 8.19 -7.07
N LYS A 124 -3.90 8.09 -8.37
CA LYS A 124 -4.91 7.91 -9.44
C LYS A 124 -5.60 6.54 -9.34
N HIS A 125 -4.81 5.51 -9.04
CA HIS A 125 -5.31 4.16 -8.85
C HIS A 125 -4.80 3.56 -7.55
N THR A 126 -5.66 2.81 -6.86
CA THR A 126 -5.26 2.00 -5.72
C THR A 126 -5.70 0.56 -5.94
N LEU A 127 -4.81 -0.39 -5.66
CA LEU A 127 -5.18 -1.79 -5.52
C LEU A 127 -4.94 -2.24 -4.08
N ILE A 128 -5.92 -2.93 -3.52
CA ILE A 128 -5.87 -3.45 -2.16
C ILE A 128 -6.07 -4.96 -2.20
N ARG A 129 -5.11 -5.71 -1.66
CA ARG A 129 -5.24 -7.13 -1.46
C ARG A 129 -5.79 -7.45 -0.07
N ASN A 130 -7.10 -7.67 0.06
CA ASN A 130 -7.72 -7.99 1.35
C ASN A 130 -9.06 -8.73 1.22
N ARG A 131 -9.24 -9.84 1.95
CA ARG A 131 -10.48 -10.64 1.90
C ARG A 131 -11.62 -9.97 2.68
N GLY A 132 -11.34 -9.47 3.88
CA GLY A 132 -12.36 -8.89 4.76
C GLY A 132 -13.01 -7.63 4.18
N LEU A 133 -12.24 -6.81 3.44
CA LEU A 133 -12.80 -5.65 2.75
C LEU A 133 -13.73 -6.03 1.59
N ILE A 134 -13.40 -7.08 0.86
CA ILE A 134 -14.31 -7.62 -0.17
C ILE A 134 -15.60 -8.09 0.48
N ASP A 135 -15.50 -8.86 1.56
CA ASP A 135 -16.68 -9.35 2.29
C ASP A 135 -17.57 -8.19 2.76
N PHE A 136 -16.98 -7.18 3.41
CA PHE A 136 -17.71 -5.99 3.85
C PHE A 136 -18.41 -5.25 2.70
N VAL A 137 -17.69 -4.98 1.59
CA VAL A 137 -18.27 -4.27 0.43
C VAL A 137 -19.37 -5.09 -0.25
N ARG A 138 -19.23 -6.40 -0.31
CA ARG A 138 -20.21 -7.28 -0.97
C ARG A 138 -21.45 -7.56 -0.12
N THR A 139 -21.35 -7.36 1.19
CA THR A 139 -22.42 -7.65 2.16
C THR A 139 -23.14 -6.39 2.65
N SER A 140 -22.54 -5.21 2.48
CA SER A 140 -23.15 -3.93 2.88
C SER A 140 -24.20 -3.43 1.88
N GLN A 141 -25.14 -2.63 2.38
CA GLN A 141 -26.12 -1.87 1.60
C GLN A 141 -26.09 -0.41 2.09
N THR A 142 -26.19 0.53 1.16
CA THR A 142 -26.19 1.98 1.47
C THR A 142 -27.32 2.67 0.72
N GLU A 143 -27.92 3.69 1.32
CA GLU A 143 -28.91 4.56 0.66
C GLU A 143 -28.24 5.79 0.02
N GLU A 144 -27.14 6.24 0.61
CA GLU A 144 -26.35 7.36 0.12
C GLU A 144 -25.38 6.93 -0.99
N ILE A 145 -25.12 7.84 -1.92
CA ILE A 145 -24.16 7.66 -3.02
C ILE A 145 -22.94 8.53 -2.74
N ILE A 146 -21.90 7.93 -2.14
CA ILE A 146 -20.60 8.55 -1.90
C ILE A 146 -19.55 7.70 -2.62
N GLU A 147 -19.02 8.20 -3.73
CA GLU A 147 -18.11 7.47 -4.61
C GLU A 147 -16.95 8.35 -5.07
N SER A 148 -15.76 7.76 -5.26
CA SER A 148 -14.63 8.44 -5.89
C SER A 148 -14.24 7.78 -7.20
N LYS A 149 -13.85 8.60 -8.17
CA LYS A 149 -13.26 8.14 -9.43
C LYS A 149 -11.74 7.96 -9.32
N GLU A 150 -11.14 8.45 -8.24
CA GLU A 150 -9.71 8.41 -7.98
C GLU A 150 -9.31 7.20 -7.11
N GLY A 151 -8.02 7.05 -6.81
CA GLY A 151 -7.47 5.98 -5.98
C GLY A 151 -7.63 6.24 -4.47
N TRP A 152 -8.40 7.25 -4.08
CA TRP A 152 -8.62 7.67 -2.70
C TRP A 152 -10.12 7.91 -2.48
N LEU A 153 -10.61 7.97 -1.24
CA LEU A 153 -12.04 8.17 -0.96
C LEU A 153 -12.40 9.66 -0.98
N GLU A 154 -13.59 10.05 -1.43
CA GLU A 154 -14.05 11.45 -1.31
C GLU A 154 -14.05 11.95 0.14
N SER A 155 -14.27 11.04 1.10
CA SER A 155 -14.19 11.32 2.53
C SER A 155 -12.76 11.53 3.05
N CYS A 156 -11.74 11.24 2.26
CA CYS A 156 -10.37 11.64 2.57
C CYS A 156 -10.26 13.16 2.39
N GLY A 157 -10.55 13.91 3.45
CA GLY A 157 -10.43 15.37 3.47
C GLY A 157 -9.04 15.88 3.07
N ASN A 158 -8.92 17.18 2.83
CA ASN A 158 -7.65 17.86 2.56
C ASN A 158 -6.81 18.08 3.82
N GLU A 159 -6.96 17.23 4.85
CA GLU A 159 -6.43 17.46 6.20
C GLU A 159 -4.91 17.26 6.32
N GLY A 160 -4.22 17.07 5.20
CA GLY A 160 -2.77 16.86 5.17
C GLY A 160 -2.36 15.52 5.77
N ILE A 161 -1.12 15.44 6.25
CA ILE A 161 -0.61 14.25 6.93
C ILE A 161 -1.13 14.27 8.38
N PRO A 162 -1.96 13.30 8.82
CA PRO A 162 -2.49 13.30 10.18
C PRO A 162 -1.35 13.27 11.20
N PRO A 163 -1.33 14.14 12.23
CA PRO A 163 -0.35 14.03 13.31
C PRO A 163 -0.47 12.65 13.95
N GLN A 164 0.68 12.02 14.22
CA GLN A 164 0.84 10.69 14.86
C GLN A 164 -0.48 9.99 15.21
N ILE A 165 -0.82 8.96 14.43
CA ILE A 165 -2.01 8.14 14.66
C ILE A 165 -1.81 7.35 15.96
N LYS A 166 -2.25 7.95 17.08
CA LYS A 166 -2.16 7.38 18.44
C LYS A 166 -2.76 5.98 18.50
N GLU A 167 -3.72 5.65 17.64
CA GLU A 167 -4.29 4.31 17.65
C GLU A 167 -3.29 3.24 17.25
N PHE A 168 -2.24 3.48 16.45
CA PHE A 168 -1.28 2.41 16.14
C PHE A 168 -0.42 2.00 17.36
N GLU A 169 -0.26 2.88 18.37
CA GLU A 169 0.43 2.56 19.63
C GLU A 169 -0.36 1.54 20.48
N LEU A 170 -1.70 1.62 20.45
CA LEU A 170 -2.59 0.70 21.19
C LEU A 170 -2.51 -0.75 20.64
N TRP A 171 -2.17 -0.92 19.36
CA TRP A 171 -2.13 -2.23 18.70
C TRP A 171 -0.72 -2.83 18.71
N SER A 172 0.32 -2.00 18.57
CA SER A 172 1.72 -2.45 18.64
C SER A 172 2.14 -2.90 20.04
N SER A 173 1.61 -2.27 21.10
CA SER A 173 1.81 -2.71 22.49
C SER A 173 1.13 -4.04 22.80
N SER A 174 -0.01 -4.33 22.16
CA SER A 174 -0.75 -5.59 22.27
C SER A 174 -0.04 -6.74 21.53
N LEU A 175 0.58 -6.47 20.37
CA LEU A 175 1.41 -7.44 19.65
C LEU A 175 2.74 -7.75 20.37
N LYS A 176 3.32 -6.80 21.11
CA LYS A 176 4.53 -7.03 21.92
C LYS A 176 4.32 -7.97 23.11
N LYS A 177 3.07 -8.20 23.55
CA LYS A 177 2.80 -9.08 24.70
C LYS A 177 2.78 -10.58 24.35
N ILE A 178 2.73 -10.95 23.07
CA ILE A 178 2.55 -12.36 22.65
C ILE A 178 3.89 -13.09 22.40
N THR A 179 5.02 -12.39 22.31
CA THR A 179 6.34 -13.00 22.04
C THR A 179 7.21 -13.25 23.29
N LYS A 180 6.60 -13.35 24.49
CA LYS A 180 7.29 -13.90 25.67
C LYS A 180 6.70 -15.26 26.05
N LYS A 181 7.24 -16.32 25.48
CA LYS A 181 7.36 -17.64 26.10
C LYS A 181 8.71 -18.23 25.73
#